data_AF-A0A1I7J887-F1
#
_entry.id   AF-A0A1I7J887-F1
#
_cell.length_a   1.000
_cell.length_b   1.000
_cell.length_c   1.000
_cell.angle_alpha   90.00
_cell.angle_beta   90.00
_cell.angle_gamma   90.00
#
_symmetry.space_group_name_H-M   'P 1'
#
loop_
_entity.id
_entity.type
_entity.pdbx_description
1 polymer ?
#
loop_
_entity_poly.entity_id
_entity_poly.type
_entity_poly.pdbx_seq_one_letter_code
_entity_poly.pdbx_strand_id
1 'polypeptide(L)'
;MSYLVFCTFDLKNATSQDYQNAYADLANIGLKKVVVNNSGAQVVIPTTAAMGAFNGSDASAVCTDIRSRVQATFAKRGFKSEIFVVTGGDWAWASGAT
;
A
#
# COMPACT_ATOMS: atom_id res chain seq x y z
N MET A 1 -4.79 14.86 11.15
CA MET A 1 -3.35 14.58 11.00
C MET A 1 -3.16 13.75 9.74
N SER A 2 -2.07 13.94 8.99
CA SER A 2 -1.74 13.07 7.84
C SER A 2 -0.84 11.94 8.32
N TYR A 3 -1.00 10.75 7.75
CA TYR A 3 -0.24 9.54 8.05
C TYR A 3 0.21 8.87 6.76
N LEU A 4 1.46 8.43 6.70
CA LEU A 4 1.91 7.53 5.65
C LEU A 4 1.59 6.11 6.01
N VAL A 5 0.99 5.41 5.06
CA VAL A 5 0.71 3.99 5.14
C VAL A 5 1.58 3.27 4.13
N PHE A 6 2.36 2.32 4.61
CA PHE A 6 3.10 1.34 3.81
C PHE A 6 2.40 -0.01 3.92
N CYS A 7 2.04 -0.60 2.79
CA CYS A 7 1.44 -1.92 2.72
C CYS A 7 2.35 -2.81 1.89
N THR A 8 2.81 -3.91 2.46
CA THR A 8 3.40 -5.03 1.71
C THR A 8 2.42 -6.19 1.67
N PHE A 9 2.41 -6.91 0.56
CA PHE A 9 1.51 -8.02 0.34
C PHE A 9 2.11 -9.05 -0.62
N ASP A 10 1.88 -10.33 -0.34
CA ASP A 10 2.23 -11.42 -1.24
C ASP A 10 0.97 -12.20 -1.62
N LEU A 11 0.83 -12.54 -2.91
CA LEU A 11 -0.32 -13.26 -3.45
C LEU A 11 0.07 -14.72 -3.72
N LYS A 12 -0.70 -15.66 -3.18
CA LYS A 12 -0.44 -17.10 -3.33
C LYS A 12 -0.93 -17.60 -4.68
N ASN A 13 -0.07 -18.35 -5.39
CA ASN A 13 -0.34 -18.91 -6.73
C ASN A 13 -0.80 -17.86 -7.75
N ALA A 14 -0.29 -16.64 -7.63
CA ALA A 14 -0.69 -15.52 -8.46
C ALA A 14 0.16 -15.36 -9.72
N THR A 15 -0.49 -14.95 -10.79
CA THR A 15 0.16 -14.56 -12.04
C THR A 15 0.59 -13.11 -12.00
N SER A 16 1.43 -12.69 -12.95
CA SER A 16 1.77 -11.27 -13.13
C SER A 16 0.52 -10.39 -13.36
N GLN A 17 -0.53 -10.93 -13.98
CA GLN A 17 -1.79 -10.20 -14.19
C GLN A 17 -2.54 -9.99 -12.88
N ASP A 18 -2.52 -10.96 -11.96
CA ASP A 18 -3.14 -10.82 -10.64
C ASP A 18 -2.48 -9.71 -9.83
N TYR A 19 -1.15 -9.60 -9.90
CA TYR A 19 -0.43 -8.48 -9.30
C TYR A 19 -0.82 -7.13 -9.93
N GLN A 20 -0.96 -7.04 -11.26
CA GLN A 20 -1.43 -5.82 -11.90
C GLN A 20 -2.84 -5.42 -11.45
N ASN A 21 -3.75 -6.40 -11.36
CA ASN A 21 -5.10 -6.20 -10.85
C ASN A 21 -5.09 -5.74 -9.37
N ALA A 22 -4.25 -6.36 -8.54
CA ALA A 22 -4.07 -5.96 -7.14
C ALA A 22 -3.58 -4.50 -7.03
N TYR A 23 -2.57 -4.09 -7.81
CA TYR A 23 -2.13 -2.69 -7.79
C TYR A 23 -3.20 -1.71 -8.28
N ALA A 24 -3.98 -2.08 -9.29
CA ALA A 24 -5.08 -1.26 -9.76
C ALA A 24 -6.14 -1.07 -8.66
N ASP A 25 -6.49 -2.14 -7.94
CA ASP A 25 -7.47 -2.05 -6.86
C ASP A 25 -6.92 -1.31 -5.63
N LEU A 26 -5.64 -1.50 -5.28
CA LEU A 26 -4.97 -0.75 -4.22
C LEU A 26 -4.93 0.75 -4.54
N ALA A 27 -4.70 1.12 -5.80
CA ALA A 27 -4.69 2.51 -6.22
C ALA A 27 -6.06 3.18 -6.03
N ASN A 28 -7.16 2.43 -6.22
CA ASN A 28 -8.53 2.91 -5.98
C ASN A 28 -8.81 3.23 -4.51
N ILE A 29 -8.08 2.61 -3.57
CA ILE A 29 -8.18 2.91 -2.13
C ILE A 29 -7.06 3.83 -1.65
N GLY A 30 -6.27 4.41 -2.56
CA GLY A 30 -5.23 5.40 -2.25
C GLY A 30 -3.83 4.84 -2.01
N LEU A 31 -3.63 3.52 -2.13
CA LEU A 31 -2.32 2.88 -2.02
C LEU A 31 -1.70 2.69 -3.41
N LYS A 32 -0.57 3.34 -3.69
CA LYS A 32 0.04 3.37 -5.02
C LYS A 32 1.44 2.76 -5.01
N LYS A 33 1.79 2.08 -6.10
CA LYS A 33 3.15 1.62 -6.36
C LYS A 33 4.06 2.77 -6.79
N VAL A 34 3.55 3.73 -7.55
CA VAL A 34 4.28 4.94 -7.94
C VAL A 34 3.84 6.08 -7.06
N VAL A 35 4.77 6.62 -6.27
CA VAL A 35 4.53 7.73 -5.35
C VAL A 35 5.40 8.92 -5.74
N VAL A 36 4.93 10.14 -5.45
CA VAL A 36 5.73 11.35 -5.64
C VAL A 36 6.38 11.68 -4.31
N ASN A 37 7.69 11.80 -4.28
CA ASN A 37 8.42 12.21 -3.07
C ASN A 37 8.33 13.73 -2.84
N ASN A 38 8.86 14.20 -1.71
CA ASN A 38 8.81 15.63 -1.36
C ASN A 38 9.59 16.54 -2.34
N SER A 39 10.49 15.97 -3.14
CA SER A 39 11.23 16.69 -4.20
C SER A 39 10.47 16.73 -5.53
N GLY A 40 9.27 16.15 -5.61
CA GLY A 40 8.47 16.07 -6.83
C GLY A 40 8.87 14.91 -7.77
N ALA A 41 9.85 14.08 -7.39
CA ALA A 41 10.28 12.94 -8.19
C ALA A 41 9.34 11.75 -8.03
N GLN A 42 9.04 11.07 -9.13
CA GLN A 42 8.33 9.80 -9.10
C GLN A 42 9.26 8.68 -8.62
N VAL A 43 8.83 7.97 -7.59
CA VAL A 43 9.51 6.81 -7.04
C VAL A 43 8.63 5.59 -7.18
N VAL A 44 9.19 4.52 -7.73
CA VAL A 44 8.53 3.22 -7.83
C VAL A 44 8.87 2.42 -6.59
N ILE A 45 7.87 2.13 -5.77
CA ILE A 45 7.99 1.22 -4.63
C ILE A 45 8.29 -0.20 -5.15
N PRO A 46 9.14 -0.98 -4.47
CA PRO A 46 9.43 -2.36 -4.85
C PRO A 46 8.18 -3.19 -5.11
N THR A 47 8.35 -4.26 -5.90
CA THR A 47 7.31 -5.27 -6.10
C THR A 47 6.82 -5.76 -4.74
N THR A 48 5.55 -6.19 -4.69
CA THR A 48 4.82 -6.62 -3.49
C THR A 48 4.56 -5.53 -2.45
N ALA A 49 4.73 -4.25 -2.80
CA ALA A 49 4.43 -3.14 -1.89
C ALA A 49 3.74 -1.94 -2.56
N ALA A 50 3.01 -1.17 -1.75
CA ALA A 50 2.33 0.06 -2.11
C ALA A 50 2.28 1.04 -0.93
N MET A 51 2.19 2.33 -1.22
CA MET A 51 2.16 3.39 -0.22
C MET A 51 1.11 4.45 -0.52
N GLY A 52 0.59 5.09 0.53
CA GLY A 52 -0.37 6.18 0.41
C GLY A 52 -0.38 7.06 1.65
N ALA A 53 -0.81 8.32 1.47
CA ALA A 53 -1.02 9.25 2.57
C ALA A 53 -2.52 9.33 2.91
N PHE A 54 -2.85 9.23 4.19
CA PHE A 54 -4.22 9.18 4.69
C PHE A 54 -4.40 10.12 5.87
N ASN A 55 -5.57 10.75 5.95
CA ASN A 55 -5.94 11.56 7.10
C ASN A 55 -6.72 10.73 8.11
N GLY A 56 -6.45 10.93 9.40
CA GLY A 56 -7.19 10.26 10.47
C GLY A 56 -6.99 10.91 11.84
N SER A 57 -7.62 10.30 12.85
CA SER A 57 -7.52 10.70 14.26
C SER A 57 -6.14 10.36 14.85
N ASP A 58 -5.69 9.13 14.61
CA ASP A 58 -4.45 8.56 15.12
C ASP A 58 -3.92 7.47 14.17
N ALA A 59 -2.64 7.11 14.33
CA ALA A 59 -1.98 6.14 13.45
C ALA A 59 -2.58 4.73 13.55
N SER A 60 -3.09 4.33 14.72
CA SER A 60 -3.65 2.99 14.94
C SER A 60 -4.99 2.82 14.23
N ALA A 61 -5.85 3.83 14.32
CA ALA A 61 -7.12 3.89 13.62
C ALA A 61 -6.92 3.84 12.10
N VAL A 62 -6.00 4.65 11.57
CA VAL A 62 -5.67 4.64 10.13
C VAL A 62 -5.08 3.29 9.71
N CYS A 63 -4.17 2.71 10.49
CA CYS A 63 -3.59 1.40 10.18
C CYS A 63 -4.66 0.31 10.09
N THR A 64 -5.59 0.29 11.04
CA THR A 64 -6.68 -0.70 11.10
C THR A 64 -7.65 -0.53 9.93
N ASP A 65 -8.06 0.69 9.66
CA ASP A 65 -8.97 1.01 8.55
C ASP A 65 -8.36 0.62 7.19
N ILE A 66 -7.10 1.02 6.91
CA ILE A 66 -6.46 0.67 5.65
C ILE A 66 -6.22 -0.83 5.53
N ARG A 67 -5.82 -1.51 6.60
CA ARG A 67 -5.72 -2.98 6.59
C ARG A 67 -7.05 -3.62 6.22
N SER A 68 -8.16 -3.20 6.82
CA SER A 68 -9.49 -3.72 6.51
C SER A 68 -9.90 -3.46 5.06
N ARG A 69 -9.58 -2.29 4.50
CA ARG A 69 -9.84 -1.98 3.08
C ARG A 69 -9.04 -2.87 2.14
N VAL A 70 -7.76 -3.11 2.43
CA VAL A 70 -6.92 -4.02 1.64
C VAL A 70 -7.48 -5.44 1.67
N GLN A 71 -7.86 -5.94 2.86
CA GLN A 71 -8.46 -7.27 3.01
C GLN A 71 -9.74 -7.41 2.20
N ALA A 72 -10.65 -6.42 2.29
CA ALA A 72 -11.91 -6.43 1.55
C ALA A 72 -11.68 -6.41 0.03
N THR A 73 -10.72 -5.61 -0.43
CA THR A 73 -10.35 -5.52 -1.85
C THR A 73 -9.83 -6.84 -2.40
N PHE A 74 -8.89 -7.47 -1.69
CA PHE A 74 -8.32 -8.75 -2.13
C PHE A 74 -9.33 -9.91 -2.03
N ALA A 75 -10.17 -9.91 -0.99
CA ALA A 75 -11.25 -10.88 -0.85
C ALA A 75 -12.26 -10.78 -2.01
N LYS A 76 -12.61 -9.57 -2.45
CA LYS A 76 -13.50 -9.35 -3.61
C LYS A 76 -12.96 -9.94 -4.91
N ARG A 77 -11.64 -9.99 -5.07
CA ARG A 77 -10.95 -10.63 -6.21
C ARG A 77 -10.77 -12.14 -6.04
N GLY A 78 -11.06 -12.69 -4.87
CA GLY A 78 -10.75 -14.09 -4.54
C GLY A 78 -9.26 -14.35 -4.32
N PHE A 79 -8.46 -13.30 -4.11
CA PHE A 79 -7.03 -13.46 -3.86
C PHE A 79 -6.78 -14.06 -2.47
N LYS A 80 -5.87 -15.03 -2.42
CA LYS A 80 -5.27 -15.50 -1.17
C LYS A 80 -3.96 -14.76 -0.97
N SER A 81 -3.83 -14.04 0.14
CA SER A 81 -2.71 -13.13 0.33
C SER A 81 -2.25 -13.06 1.79
N GLU A 82 -0.98 -12.78 1.97
CA GLU A 82 -0.44 -12.26 3.23
C GLU A 82 -0.30 -10.75 3.09
N ILE A 83 -0.72 -10.00 4.10
CA ILE A 83 -0.66 -8.53 4.09
C ILE A 83 -0.04 -8.02 5.38
N PHE A 84 0.75 -6.97 5.28
CA PHE A 84 1.33 -6.26 6.42
C PHE A 84 1.28 -4.76 6.17
N VAL A 85 0.71 -4.03 7.13
CA VAL A 85 0.46 -2.59 7.03
C VAL A 85 1.15 -1.88 8.18
N VAL A 86 1.90 -0.83 7.85
CA VAL A 86 2.56 0.07 8.79
C VAL A 86 2.03 1.48 8.56
N THR A 87 1.76 2.21 9.64
CA THR A 87 1.30 3.60 9.58
C THR A 87 2.18 4.46 10.48
N GLY A 88 2.66 5.60 9.97
CA GLY A 88 3.47 6.56 10.73
C GLY A 88 2.96 7.99 10.55
N GLY A 89 3.12 8.85 11.57
CA GLY A 89 2.74 10.27 11.56
C GLY A 89 3.92 11.22 11.22
N ASP A 90 5.12 10.88 11.68
CA ASP A 90 6.39 11.54 11.32
C ASP A 90 7.29 10.52 10.62
N TRP A 91 7.05 10.31 9.33
CA TRP A 91 7.70 9.24 8.57
C TRP A 91 8.87 9.76 7.73
N ALA A 92 9.86 8.89 7.54
CA ALA A 92 10.88 9.02 6.52
C ALA A 92 10.99 7.69 5.78
N TRP A 93 11.22 7.74 4.47
CA TRP A 93 11.45 6.56 3.64
C TRP A 93 12.43 6.91 2.53
N ALA A 94 13.14 5.90 2.03
CA ALA A 94 14.04 6.01 0.91
C ALA A 94 13.93 4.76 0.04
N SER A 95 14.07 4.94 -1.27
CA SER A 95 14.19 3.84 -2.24
C SER A 95 15.63 3.73 -2.70
N GLY A 96 16.10 2.51 -2.94
CA GLY A 96 17.38 2.24 -3.57
C GLY A 96 17.29 1.03 -4.48
N ALA A 97 18.19 0.96 -5.46
CA ALA A 97 18.43 -0.21 -6.29
C ALA A 97 19.94 -0.49 -6.30
N THR A 98 20.32 -1.76 -6.37
CA THR A 98 21.71 -2.23 -6.45
C THR A 98 21.97 -2.83 -7.82
#